data_AF-A0A7C5IBX7-F1
#
_entry.id   AF-A0A7C5IBX7-F1
#
_cell.length_a   1.000
_cell.length_b   1.000
_cell.length_c   1.000
_cell.angle_alpha   90.00
_cell.angle_beta   90.00
_cell.angle_gamma   90.00
#
_symmetry.space_group_name_H-M   'P 1'
#
loop_
_entity.id
_entity.type
_entity.pdbx_description
1 polymer ?
#
loop_
_entity_poly.entity_id
_entity_poly.type
_entity_poly.pdbx_seq_one_letter_code
_entity_poly.pdbx_strand_id
1 'polypeptide(L)' 'MAQLVVVRVRGTVNTRYDVRKTLELLKLRRLYSATIVPKDSYYLG' A
#
# COMPACT_ATOMS: atom_id res chain seq x y z
N MET A 1 19.46 0.06 8.11
CA MET A 1 18.29 0.63 7.41
C MET A 1 17.15 -0.36 7.56
N ALA A 2 16.05 0.02 8.21
CA ALA A 2 14.89 -0.87 8.35
C ALA A 2 13.98 -0.75 7.13
N GLN A 3 13.40 -1.87 6.70
CA GLN A 3 12.42 -1.93 5.61
C GLN A 3 11.07 -2.37 6.15
N LEU A 4 10.00 -1.93 5.49
CA LEU A 4 8.63 -2.35 5.77
C LEU A 4 8.11 -3.14 4.58
N VAL A 5 7.35 -4.20 4.87
CA VAL A 5 6.61 -4.95 3.87
C VAL A 5 5.14 -4.57 3.99
N VAL A 6 4.61 -3.92 2.96
CA VAL A 6 3.20 -3.56 2.90
C VAL A 6 2.45 -4.62 2.11
N VAL A 7 1.45 -5.24 2.72
CA VAL A 7 0.64 -6.31 2.10
C VAL A 7 -0.79 -5.86 1.93
N ARG A 8 -1.34 -6.00 0.72
CA ARG A 8 -2.76 -5.74 0.48
C ARG A 8 -3.61 -6.92 0.93
N VAL A 9 -4.34 -6.75 2.04
CA VAL A 9 -5.17 -7.82 2.62
C VAL A 9 -6.68 -7.66 2.34
N ARG A 10 -7.12 -6.50 1.83
CA ARG A 10 -8.55 -6.19 1.59
C ARG A 10 -8.82 -5.78 0.14
N GLY A 11 -10.05 -6.04 -0.30
CA GLY A 11 -10.59 -5.57 -1.58
C GLY A 11 -10.84 -4.06 -1.60
N THR A 12 -11.18 -3.53 -2.78
CA THR A 12 -11.41 -2.09 -3.01
C THR A 12 -12.89 -1.73 -3.25
N VAL A 13 -13.81 -2.57 -2.77
CA VAL A 13 -15.26 -2.31 -2.84
C VAL A 13 -15.59 -1.17 -1.88
N ASN A 14 -16.31 -0.15 -2.38
CA ASN A 14 -16.69 1.05 -1.62
C ASN A 14 -15.53 1.82 -0.97
N THR A 15 -14.31 1.71 -1.50
CA THR A 15 -13.15 2.45 -0.97
C THR A 15 -13.06 3.83 -1.61
N ARG A 16 -12.71 4.85 -0.81
CA ARG A 16 -12.51 6.22 -1.28
C ARG A 16 -11.46 6.29 -2.38
N TYR A 17 -11.58 7.30 -3.25
CA TYR A 17 -10.66 7.53 -4.37
C TYR A 17 -9.21 7.63 -3.91
N ASP A 18 -8.93 8.39 -2.84
CA ASP A 18 -7.57 8.60 -2.33
C ASP A 18 -6.90 7.29 -1.91
N VAL A 19 -7.64 6.41 -1.22
CA VAL A 19 -7.14 5.10 -0.83
C VAL A 19 -6.81 4.24 -2.05
N ARG A 20 -7.68 4.27 -3.08
CA ARG A 20 -7.41 3.56 -4.34
C ARG A 20 -6.15 4.11 -5.01
N LYS A 21 -5.96 5.43 -4.98
CA LYS A 21 -4.77 6.08 -5.55
C LYS A 21 -3.50 5.71 -4.80
N THR A 22 -3.53 5.68 -3.47
CA THR A 22 -2.38 5.24 -2.65
C THR A 22 -2.01 3.79 -2.95
N LEU A 23 -2.99 2.89 -3.09
CA LEU A 23 -2.74 1.51 -3.49
C LEU A 23 -2.08 1.40 -4.88
N GLU A 24 -2.47 2.26 -5.84
CA GLU A 24 -1.82 2.33 -7.16
C GLU A 24 -0.37 2.82 -7.07
N LEU A 25 -0.11 3.86 -6.27
CA LEU A 25 1.24 4.41 -6.05
C LEU A 25 2.17 3.38 -5.41
N LEU A 26 1.66 2.62 -4.45
CA LEU A 26 2.36 1.50 -3.82
C LEU A 26 2.41 0.24 -4.70
N LYS A 27 1.90 0.28 -5.94
CA LYS A 27 1.84 -0.85 -6.89
C LYS A 27 1.07 -2.08 -6.36
N LEU A 28 0.18 -1.90 -5.39
CA LEU A 28 -0.63 -2.95 -4.76
C LEU A 28 -1.93 -3.22 -5.53
N ARG A 29 -1.81 -3.70 -6.78
CA ARG A 29 -2.93 -3.84 -7.72
C ARG A 29 -3.85 -5.04 -7.46
N ARG A 30 -3.32 -6.12 -6.88
CA ARG A 30 -4.06 -7.38 -6.64
C ARG A 30 -4.19 -7.66 -5.14
N LEU A 31 -5.22 -8.41 -4.76
CA LEU A 31 -5.33 -8.91 -3.39
C LEU A 31 -4.11 -9.81 -3.10
N TYR A 32 -3.56 -9.71 -1.89
CA TYR A 32 -2.36 -10.42 -1.43
C TYR A 32 -1.07 -10.09 -2.18
N SER A 33 -1.02 -8.99 -2.95
CA SER A 33 0.26 -8.44 -3.41
C SER A 33 0.98 -7.71 -2.29
N ALA A 34 2.31 -7.71 -2.34
CA ALA A 34 3.16 -7.00 -1.38
C ALA A 34 4.12 -6.05 -2.09
N THR A 35 4.58 -5.02 -1.38
CA THR A 35 5.64 -4.11 -1.84
C THR A 35 6.53 -3.74 -0.66
N ILE A 36 7.84 -3.73 -0.91
CA ILE A 36 8.86 -3.39 0.08
C ILE A 36 9.13 -1.89 -0.03
N VAL A 37 9.08 -1.18 1.09
CA VAL A 37 9.34 0.26 1.17
C VAL A 37 10.35 0.55 2.29
N PRO A 38 11.13 1.64 2.17
CA PRO A 38 11.99 2.08 3.28
C PRO A 38 11.13 2.53 4.47
N LYS A 39 11.64 2.33 5.69
CA LYS A 39 11.00 2.81 6.91
C LYS A 39 11.25 4.31 7.11
N ASP A 40 10.55 5.11 6.30
CA ASP A 40 10.61 6.58 6.33
C ASP A 40 9.26 7.18 6.74
N SER A 41 9.27 8.40 7.30
CA SER A 41 8.05 9.11 7.75
C SER A 41 7.02 9.31 6.64
N TYR A 42 7.48 9.39 5.38
CA TYR A 42 6.61 9.50 4.20
C TYR A 42 5.65 8.30 4.04
N TYR A 43 6.09 7.07 4.38
CA TYR A 43 5.29 5.85 4.20
C TYR A 43 4.44 5.48 5.43
N LEU A 44 4.57 6.23 6.52
CA LEU A 44 3.85 5.98 7.78
C LEU A 44 2.55 6.79 7.90
N GLY A 45 2.27 7.70 6.97
CA GLY A 45 1.12 8.62 6.96
C GLY A 45 -0.03 8.22 6.06
#